data_AF-A0A6A6WY04-F1
#
_entry.id   AF-A0A6A6WY04-F1
#
_cell.length_a   1.000
_cell.length_b   1.000
_cell.length_c   1.000
_cell.angle_alpha   90.00
_cell.angle_beta   90.00
_cell.angle_gamma   90.00
#
_symmetry.space_group_name_H-M   'P 1'
#
loop_
_entity.id
_entity.type
_entity.pdbx_description
1 polymer ?
#
loop_
_entity_poly.entity_id
_entity_poly.type
_entity_poly.pdbx_seq_one_letter_code
_entity_poly.pdbx_strand_id
1 'polypeptide(L)'
;DDAWRDLLDHVNIRASNAELRSTNQTSVALSNEHSSLVWMDVSHQLHCVKYLRQWIYRQHYHPEVSSDEEPHWLLHIDHCLDLIRQALMCRADTSLMTFKWAAGNRKPMLKLESPEHVCIDWDDLMEKVRTRRISDAEMAQLVNPDGESSNQ
;
A
#
# COMPACT_ATOMS: atom_id res chain seq x y z
N ASP A 1 2.39 -12.77 -11.47
CA ASP A 1 3.40 -11.75 -11.82
C ASP A 1 3.02 -10.87 -13.01
N ASP A 2 2.49 -11.41 -14.11
CA ASP A 2 2.11 -10.60 -15.28
C ASP A 2 1.09 -9.50 -14.95
N ALA A 3 0.04 -9.81 -14.19
CA ALA A 3 -0.94 -8.83 -13.74
C ALA A 3 -0.33 -7.67 -12.93
N TRP A 4 0.69 -7.96 -12.10
CA TRP A 4 1.41 -6.93 -11.32
C TRP A 4 2.39 -6.12 -12.17
N ARG A 5 2.88 -6.68 -13.28
CA ARG A 5 3.69 -5.96 -14.25
C ARG A 5 2.82 -5.01 -15.06
N ASP A 6 1.68 -5.50 -15.56
CA ASP A 6 0.70 -4.70 -16.29
C ASP A 6 0.18 -3.52 -15.46
N LEU A 7 -0.22 -3.79 -14.21
CA LEU A 7 -0.71 -2.76 -13.28
C LEU A 7 0.31 -1.64 -13.00
N LEU A 8 1.62 -1.94 -13.08
CA LEU A 8 2.69 -1.00 -12.76
C LEU A 8 3.48 -0.54 -14.00
N ASP A 9 3.04 -0.86 -15.21
CA ASP A 9 3.78 -0.50 -16.44
C ASP A 9 3.78 1.02 -16.68
N HIS A 10 2.75 1.71 -16.18
CA HIS A 10 2.51 3.12 -16.42
C HIS A 10 2.76 4.03 -15.21
N VAL A 11 3.57 3.58 -14.25
CA VAL A 11 3.85 4.38 -13.02
C VAL A 11 4.67 5.64 -13.29
N ASN A 12 5.57 5.59 -14.28
CA ASN A 12 6.41 6.73 -14.64
C ASN A 12 5.64 7.66 -15.57
N ILE A 13 5.19 8.80 -15.04
CA ILE A 13 4.44 9.80 -15.81
C ILE A 13 5.17 11.15 -15.83
N ARG A 14 4.70 12.05 -16.70
CA ARG A 14 5.21 13.41 -16.83
C ARG A 14 4.26 14.36 -16.10
N ALA A 15 4.78 15.17 -15.19
CA ALA A 15 4.07 16.34 -14.67
C ALA A 15 4.54 17.61 -15.36
N SER A 16 3.62 18.54 -15.60
CA SER A 16 3.97 19.86 -16.11
C SER A 16 4.60 20.73 -15.01
N ASN A 17 5.38 21.74 -15.40
CA ASN A 17 5.91 22.69 -14.42
C ASN A 17 4.80 23.48 -13.71
N ALA A 18 3.65 23.69 -14.35
CA ALA A 18 2.50 24.36 -13.74
C ALA A 18 1.86 23.51 -12.65
N GLU A 19 1.70 22.21 -12.91
CA GLU A 19 1.15 21.23 -11.97
C GLU A 19 2.01 21.13 -10.70
N LEU A 20 3.34 21.00 -10.84
CA LEU A 20 4.24 20.96 -9.70
C LEU A 20 4.26 22.27 -8.90
N ARG A 21 4.11 23.43 -9.56
CA ARG A 21 4.01 24.73 -8.85
C ARG A 21 2.73 24.84 -8.03
N SER A 22 1.63 24.25 -8.49
CA SER A 22 0.35 24.30 -7.77
C SER A 22 0.39 23.58 -6.42
N THR A 23 1.28 22.60 -6.27
CA THR A 23 1.50 21.85 -5.03
C THR A 23 2.80 22.23 -4.32
N ASN A 24 3.47 23.32 -4.74
CA ASN A 24 4.76 23.77 -4.22
C ASN A 24 5.85 22.68 -4.23
N GLN A 25 5.83 21.81 -5.24
CA GLN A 25 6.76 20.70 -5.41
C GLN A 25 7.78 20.96 -6.53
N THR A 26 8.87 20.20 -6.50
CA THR A 26 9.88 20.13 -7.57
C THR A 26 10.25 18.68 -7.81
N SER A 27 10.67 18.34 -9.03
CA SER A 27 11.09 16.98 -9.36
C SER A 27 12.24 16.98 -10.38
N VAL A 28 12.73 15.80 -10.74
CA VAL A 28 13.77 15.62 -11.76
C VAL A 28 13.20 15.98 -13.12
N ALA A 29 13.76 17.02 -13.72
CA ALA A 29 13.40 17.47 -15.06
C ALA A 29 13.72 16.41 -16.12
N LEU A 30 12.82 16.27 -17.09
CA LEU A 30 13.03 15.44 -18.28
C LEU A 30 13.74 16.25 -19.37
N SER A 31 14.35 15.55 -20.33
CA SER A 31 15.24 16.11 -21.36
C SER A 31 14.61 17.19 -22.26
N ASN A 32 13.31 17.42 -22.17
CA ASN A 32 12.53 18.39 -22.93
C ASN A 32 12.11 19.64 -22.13
N GLU A 33 12.74 19.91 -20.98
CA GLU A 33 12.67 21.11 -20.09
C GLU A 33 11.28 21.59 -19.58
N HIS A 34 10.18 21.08 -20.12
CA HIS A 34 8.82 21.51 -19.78
C HIS A 34 8.06 20.51 -18.90
N SER A 35 8.69 19.39 -18.55
CA SER A 35 8.08 18.36 -17.72
C SER A 35 9.09 17.68 -16.82
N SER A 36 8.61 17.12 -15.72
CA SER A 36 9.41 16.38 -14.76
C SER A 36 8.85 14.98 -14.54
N LEU A 37 9.71 14.04 -14.14
CA LEU A 37 9.32 12.70 -13.75
C LEU A 37 8.54 12.73 -12.44
N VAL A 38 7.36 12.13 -12.40
CA VAL A 38 6.60 11.93 -11.16
C VAL A 38 5.93 10.56 -11.18
N TRP A 39 5.51 10.11 -10.00
CA TRP A 39 4.53 9.04 -9.82
C TRP A 39 3.27 9.63 -9.20
N MET A 40 2.11 9.05 -9.45
CA MET A 40 0.96 9.25 -8.56
C MET A 40 1.19 8.48 -7.27
N ASP A 41 0.69 8.98 -6.15
CA ASP A 41 0.87 8.32 -4.85
C ASP A 41 0.27 6.91 -4.84
N VAL A 42 -0.88 6.69 -5.49
CA VAL A 42 -1.44 5.35 -5.70
C VAL A 42 -0.47 4.39 -6.40
N SER A 43 0.33 4.87 -7.35
CA SER A 43 1.34 4.06 -8.04
C SER A 43 2.45 3.64 -7.08
N HIS A 44 2.85 4.52 -6.16
CA HIS A 44 3.80 4.19 -5.11
C HIS A 44 3.21 3.24 -4.07
N GLN A 45 1.95 3.45 -3.65
CA GLN A 45 1.25 2.55 -2.73
C GLN A 45 1.14 1.13 -3.30
N LEU A 46 0.76 0.99 -4.58
CA LEU A 46 0.69 -0.30 -5.28
C LEU A 46 2.09 -0.94 -5.45
N HIS A 47 3.11 -0.14 -5.73
CA HIS A 47 4.51 -0.60 -5.75
C HIS A 47 4.91 -1.16 -4.39
N CYS A 48 4.59 -0.47 -3.29
CA CYS A 48 4.85 -0.95 -1.92
C CYS A 48 4.12 -2.26 -1.62
N VAL A 49 2.84 -2.41 -1.98
CA VAL A 49 2.09 -3.67 -1.80
C VAL A 49 2.77 -4.82 -2.54
N LYS A 50 3.22 -4.60 -3.78
CA LYS A 50 3.98 -5.61 -4.54
C LYS A 50 5.29 -5.99 -3.84
N TYR A 51 6.04 -5.01 -3.31
CA TYR A 51 7.28 -5.28 -2.59
C TYR A 51 7.04 -6.02 -1.27
N LEU A 52 5.99 -5.66 -0.53
CA LEU A 52 5.59 -6.40 0.68
C LEU A 52 5.21 -7.84 0.34
N ARG A 53 4.45 -8.04 -0.75
CA ARG A 53 4.15 -9.38 -1.26
C ARG A 53 5.44 -10.17 -1.48
N GLN A 54 6.37 -9.64 -2.26
CA GLN A 54 7.67 -10.28 -2.55
C GLN A 54 8.50 -10.53 -1.29
N TRP A 55 8.49 -9.59 -0.36
CA TRP A 55 9.22 -9.65 0.90
C TRP A 55 8.66 -10.73 1.83
N ILE A 56 7.34 -10.90 1.92
CA ILE A 56 6.74 -11.96 2.74
C ILE A 56 7.23 -13.36 2.33
N TYR A 57 7.50 -13.58 1.04
CA TYR A 57 8.09 -14.81 0.52
C TYR A 57 9.61 -14.99 0.78
N ARG A 58 10.23 -14.25 1.70
CA ARG A 58 11.70 -14.25 1.92
C ARG A 58 12.28 -15.32 2.88
N GLN A 59 11.49 -16.30 3.31
CA GLN A 59 11.96 -17.47 4.09
C GLN A 59 12.44 -17.25 5.54
N HIS A 60 11.82 -16.39 6.38
CA HIS A 60 12.38 -16.19 7.74
C HIS A 60 11.46 -15.75 8.89
N TYR A 61 10.19 -15.39 8.68
CA TYR A 61 9.49 -14.57 9.70
C TYR A 61 8.67 -15.33 10.73
N HIS A 62 8.47 -16.63 10.53
CA HIS A 62 7.76 -17.50 11.47
C HIS A 62 8.40 -18.90 11.47
N PRO A 63 9.61 -19.07 12.02
CA PRO A 63 10.28 -20.37 12.08
C PRO A 63 9.50 -21.40 12.94
N GLU A 64 8.57 -20.93 13.78
CA GLU A 64 7.66 -21.73 14.60
C GLU A 64 6.32 -22.11 13.95
N VAL A 65 5.98 -21.54 12.78
CA VAL A 65 4.80 -21.99 12.03
C VAL A 65 5.12 -23.37 11.47
N SER A 66 4.33 -24.38 11.84
CA SER A 66 4.53 -25.73 11.31
C SER A 66 4.37 -25.69 9.79
N SER A 67 5.05 -26.60 9.08
CA SER A 67 4.88 -26.77 7.63
C SER A 67 3.42 -26.93 7.21
N ASP A 68 2.57 -27.39 8.14
CA ASP A 68 1.16 -27.68 7.90
C ASP A 68 0.28 -26.42 7.96
N GLU A 69 0.71 -25.38 8.68
CA GLU A 69 -0.01 -24.08 8.79
C GLU A 69 0.50 -23.03 7.80
N GLU A 70 1.72 -23.18 7.28
CA GLU A 70 2.36 -22.25 6.33
C GLU A 70 1.48 -21.93 5.10
N PRO A 71 0.83 -22.91 4.43
CA PRO A 71 -0.03 -22.63 3.27
C PRO A 71 -1.22 -21.72 3.62
N HIS A 72 -1.82 -21.89 4.80
CA HIS A 72 -2.95 -21.09 5.25
C HIS A 72 -2.53 -19.64 5.54
N TRP A 73 -1.40 -19.45 6.22
CA TRP A 73 -0.84 -18.12 6.47
C TRP A 73 -0.48 -17.39 5.19
N LEU A 74 0.14 -18.07 4.22
CA LEU A 74 0.47 -17.48 2.93
C LEU A 74 -0.78 -17.07 2.13
N LEU A 75 -1.82 -17.90 2.15
CA LEU A 75 -3.11 -17.58 1.54
C LEU A 75 -3.73 -16.33 2.18
N HIS A 76 -3.73 -16.26 3.52
CA HIS A 76 -4.29 -15.12 4.26
C HIS A 76 -3.55 -13.82 3.93
N ILE A 77 -2.22 -13.86 3.85
CA ILE A 77 -1.41 -12.69 3.52
C ILE A 77 -1.64 -12.24 2.08
N ASP A 78 -1.67 -13.15 1.10
CA ASP A 78 -1.93 -12.80 -0.30
C ASP A 78 -3.34 -12.20 -0.45
N HIS A 79 -4.35 -12.76 0.24
CA HIS A 79 -5.69 -12.20 0.32
C HIS A 79 -5.72 -10.78 0.90
N CYS A 80 -5.05 -10.55 2.02
CA CYS A 80 -4.97 -9.22 2.65
C CYS A 80 -4.29 -8.19 1.73
N LEU A 81 -3.21 -8.57 1.06
CA LEU A 81 -2.52 -7.69 0.11
C LEU A 81 -3.40 -7.38 -1.11
N ASP A 82 -4.20 -8.33 -1.58
CA ASP A 82 -5.15 -8.10 -2.67
C ASP A 82 -6.29 -7.16 -2.24
N LEU A 83 -6.83 -7.31 -1.03
CA LEU A 83 -7.82 -6.35 -0.49
C LEU A 83 -7.27 -4.93 -0.41
N ILE A 84 -6.01 -4.78 0.04
CA ILE A 84 -5.34 -3.48 0.05
C ILE A 84 -5.21 -2.95 -1.38
N ARG A 85 -4.71 -3.77 -2.32
CA ARG A 85 -4.61 -3.40 -3.75
C ARG A 85 -5.95 -2.89 -4.29
N GLN A 86 -7.04 -3.61 -4.05
CA GLN A 86 -8.38 -3.22 -4.49
C GLN A 86 -8.83 -1.90 -3.85
N ALA A 87 -8.60 -1.72 -2.55
CA ALA A 87 -8.94 -0.49 -1.84
C ALA A 87 -8.19 0.72 -2.39
N LEU A 88 -6.90 0.56 -2.71
CA LEU A 88 -6.07 1.59 -3.33
C LEU A 88 -6.55 1.95 -4.74
N MET A 89 -6.94 0.95 -5.53
CA MET A 89 -7.51 1.19 -6.86
C MET A 89 -8.89 1.86 -6.79
N CYS A 90 -9.68 1.56 -5.76
CA CYS A 90 -11.00 2.15 -5.55
C CYS A 90 -10.92 3.60 -5.05
N ARG A 91 -9.91 3.93 -4.23
CA ARG A 91 -9.67 5.25 -3.65
C ARG A 91 -8.26 5.71 -4.02
N ALA A 92 -8.03 5.86 -5.31
CA ALA A 92 -6.72 6.20 -5.85
C ALA A 92 -6.30 7.60 -5.41
N ASP A 93 -5.20 7.68 -4.67
CA ASP A 93 -4.57 8.95 -4.35
C ASP A 93 -3.80 9.49 -5.56
N THR A 94 -4.31 10.58 -6.13
CA THR A 94 -3.75 11.22 -7.34
C THR A 94 -2.67 12.26 -7.01
N SER A 95 -2.29 12.42 -5.75
CA SER A 95 -1.22 13.32 -5.35
C SER A 95 0.10 12.93 -6.02
N LEU A 96 0.94 13.92 -6.32
CA LEU A 96 2.19 13.67 -7.03
C LEU A 96 3.33 13.38 -6.07
N MET A 97 3.95 12.22 -6.25
CA MET A 97 5.26 11.92 -5.68
C MET A 97 6.36 12.33 -6.65
N THR A 98 7.35 13.03 -6.10
CA THR A 98 8.44 13.60 -6.89
C THR A 98 9.76 12.86 -6.67
N PHE A 99 10.74 13.16 -7.52
CA PHE A 99 12.04 12.53 -7.54
C PHE A 99 13.14 13.52 -7.23
N LYS A 100 14.27 13.03 -6.73
CA LYS A 100 15.51 13.79 -6.51
C LYS A 100 16.72 13.02 -7.01
N TRP A 101 17.75 13.76 -7.40
CA TRP A 101 19.09 13.21 -7.55
C TRP A 101 19.72 13.05 -6.16
N ALA A 102 20.18 11.85 -5.84
CA ALA A 102 20.88 11.55 -4.59
C ALA A 102 22.35 11.25 -4.89
N ALA A 103 23.25 11.74 -4.03
CA ALA A 103 24.69 11.50 -4.17
C ALA A 103 24.99 9.99 -4.20
N GLY A 104 25.83 9.57 -5.14
CA GLY A 104 26.19 8.16 -5.32
C GLY A 104 25.22 7.32 -6.17
N ASN A 105 24.06 7.85 -6.55
CA ASN A 105 23.08 7.12 -7.35
C ASN A 105 23.09 7.51 -8.83
N ARG A 106 23.12 6.49 -9.70
CA ARG A 106 23.07 6.66 -11.17
C ARG A 106 21.67 6.95 -11.71
N LYS A 107 20.63 6.69 -10.91
CA LYS A 107 19.22 6.87 -11.26
C LYS A 107 18.55 7.80 -10.25
N PRO A 108 17.52 8.55 -10.66
CA PRO A 108 16.76 9.40 -9.75
C PRO A 108 16.07 8.53 -8.69
N MET A 109 15.98 9.05 -7.46
CA MET A 109 15.29 8.40 -6.36
C MET A 109 13.95 9.07 -6.09
N LEU A 110 12.97 8.29 -5.67
CA LEU A 110 11.74 8.84 -5.12
C LEU A 110 12.05 9.68 -3.87
N LYS A 111 11.41 10.83 -3.74
CA LYS A 111 11.39 11.59 -2.49
C LYS A 111 10.51 10.82 -1.50
N LEU A 112 11.06 10.51 -0.32
CA LEU A 112 10.35 9.72 0.70
C LEU A 112 9.38 10.57 1.52
N GLU A 113 9.50 11.90 1.41
CA GLU A 113 8.55 12.84 1.97
C GLU A 113 7.18 12.62 1.33
N SER A 114 6.16 12.35 2.16
CA SER A 114 4.79 12.15 1.69
C SER A 114 4.29 13.43 1.02
N PRO A 115 3.57 13.34 -0.12
CA PRO A 115 2.86 14.50 -0.63
C PRO A 115 1.76 14.91 0.36
N GLU A 116 1.25 16.13 0.20
CA GLU A 116 0.10 16.60 0.96
C GLU A 116 -1.15 15.84 0.52
N HIS A 117 -1.92 15.38 1.51
CA HIS A 117 -3.08 14.53 1.32
C HIS A 117 -4.33 15.17 1.92
N VAL A 118 -5.50 14.90 1.32
CA VAL A 118 -6.78 15.22 1.95
C VAL A 118 -7.24 14.01 2.75
N CYS A 119 -7.02 14.07 4.06
CA CYS A 119 -7.36 12.98 4.97
C CYS A 119 -8.77 13.12 5.55
N ILE A 120 -9.37 11.98 5.91
CA ILE A 120 -10.48 11.98 6.87
C ILE A 120 -9.99 12.50 8.22
N ASP A 121 -10.88 13.12 8.99
CA ASP A 121 -10.62 13.40 10.40
C ASP A 121 -10.54 12.05 11.15
N TRP A 122 -9.29 11.66 11.44
CA TRP A 122 -9.00 10.37 12.07
C TRP A 122 -9.54 10.30 13.50
N ASP A 123 -9.46 11.40 14.24
CA ASP A 123 -9.85 11.41 15.64
C ASP A 123 -11.37 11.36 15.79
N ASP A 124 -12.10 12.12 14.97
CA ASP A 124 -13.57 12.03 14.89
C ASP A 124 -14.04 10.62 14.49
N LEU A 125 -13.40 10.02 13.48
CA LEU A 125 -13.71 8.65 13.07
C LEU A 125 -13.48 7.66 14.22
N MET A 126 -12.31 7.73 14.88
CA MET A 126 -11.95 6.79 15.93
C MET A 126 -12.80 6.96 17.19
N GLU A 127 -13.23 8.18 17.51
CA GLU A 127 -14.17 8.41 18.60
C GLU A 127 -15.52 7.72 18.34
N LYS A 128 -16.05 7.83 17.12
CA LYS A 128 -17.27 7.11 16.71
C LYS A 128 -17.07 5.59 16.75
N VAL A 129 -15.89 5.09 16.40
CA VAL A 129 -15.58 3.65 16.49
C VAL A 129 -15.56 3.17 17.93
N ARG A 130 -14.96 3.92 18.87
CA ARG A 130 -14.86 3.53 20.29
C ARG A 130 -16.22 3.25 20.91
N THR A 131 -17.23 4.06 20.59
CA THR A 131 -18.60 3.89 21.12
C THR A 131 -19.27 2.58 20.69
N ARG A 132 -18.76 1.94 19.63
CA ARG A 132 -19.27 0.68 19.07
C ARG A 132 -18.31 -0.49 19.25
N ARG A 133 -17.27 -0.33 20.08
CA ARG A 133 -16.28 -1.38 20.32
C ARG A 133 -16.94 -2.55 21.07
N ILE A 134 -16.78 -3.75 20.52
CA ILE A 134 -17.07 -5.01 21.21
C ILE A 134 -15.92 -5.31 22.18
N SER A 135 -16.25 -5.64 23.43
CA SER A 135 -15.23 -5.96 24.43
C SER A 135 -14.56 -7.30 24.14
N ASP A 136 -13.31 -7.49 24.60
CA ASP A 136 -12.58 -8.74 24.38
C ASP A 136 -13.31 -9.94 25.03
N ALA A 137 -14.00 -9.70 26.16
CA ALA A 137 -14.83 -10.69 26.84
C ALA A 137 -16.06 -11.10 26.01
N GLU A 138 -16.70 -10.15 25.32
CA GLU A 138 -17.83 -10.42 24.43
C GLU A 138 -17.36 -11.13 23.15
N MET A 139 -16.22 -10.74 22.59
CA MET A 139 -15.59 -11.43 21.45
C MET A 139 -15.29 -12.90 21.77
N ALA A 140 -14.80 -13.20 22.98
CA ALA A 140 -14.48 -14.57 23.40
C ALA A 140 -15.72 -15.49 23.53
N GLN A 141 -16.93 -14.92 23.59
CA GLN A 141 -18.18 -15.68 23.67
C GLN A 141 -18.74 -16.03 22.29
N LEU A 142 -18.18 -15.47 21.21
CA LEU A 142 -18.63 -15.76 19.85
C LEU A 142 -18.23 -17.18 19.44
N VAL A 143 -19.23 -18.03 19.24
CA VAL A 143 -19.06 -19.39 18.72
C VAL A 143 -19.65 -19.47 17.32
N ASN A 144 -18.99 -20.22 16.43
CA ASN A 144 -19.54 -20.50 15.12
C ASN A 144 -20.79 -21.39 15.30
N PRO A 145 -21.99 -20.93 14.91
CA PRO A 145 -23.21 -21.72 15.06
C PRO A 145 -23.21 -23.00 14.22
N ASP A 146 -22.38 -23.07 13.17
CA ASP A 146 -22.21 -24.27 12.34
C ASP A 146 -21.05 -25.17 12.84
N GLY A 147 -20.46 -24.84 14.00
CA GLY A 147 -19.27 -25.49 14.56
C GLY A 147 -19.52 -26.75 15.39
N GLU A 148 -20.76 -27.20 15.56
CA GLU A 148 -21.05 -28.47 16.23
C GLU A 148 -21.14 -29.64 15.23
N SER A 149 -20.01 -30.25 14.91
CA SER A 149 -19.85 -31.72 14.93
C SER A 149 -18.45 -32.14 14.46
N SER A 150 -17.45 -32.09 15.34
CA SER A 150 -16.26 -32.94 15.24
C SER A 150 -15.85 -33.45 16.62
N ASN A 151 -16.77 -34.19 17.24
CA ASN A 151 -16.42 -35.18 18.25
C ASN A 151 -17.12 -36.49 17.88
N GLN A 152 -16.40 -37.33 17.12
CA GLN A 152 -16.47 -38.78 17.12
C GLN A 152 -15.05 -39.32 17.01
#